data_AF-A0A3N0AZW0-F1
#
_entry.id   AF-A0A3N0AZW0-F1
#
_cell.length_a   1.000
_cell.length_b   1.000
_cell.length_c   1.000
_cell.angle_alpha   90.00
_cell.angle_beta   90.00
_cell.angle_gamma   90.00
#
_symmetry.space_group_name_H-M   'P 1'
#
loop_
_entity.id
_entity.type
_entity.pdbx_description
1 polymer ?
#
loop_
_entity_poly.entity_id
_entity_poly.type
_entity_poly.pdbx_seq_one_letter_code
_entity_poly.pdbx_strand_id
1 'polypeptide(L)'
;MDALASKFELSEKETCVMFAMTQYELFGMFGAADLDDLSRGVELGKQMPRKYVSRLEALSLVAKMPRRPLQFSLPNDVEGFLGMRDFAR
;
A
#
# COMPACT_ATOMS: atom_id res chain seq x y z
N MET A 1 10.71 6.35 1.28
CA MET A 1 9.36 6.46 1.88
C MET A 1 9.12 7.81 2.52
N ASP A 2 10.08 8.37 3.25
CA ASP A 2 9.92 9.64 3.99
C ASP A 2 9.44 10.83 3.15
N ALA A 3 9.92 10.97 1.91
CA ALA A 3 9.47 12.02 0.99
C ALA A 3 7.98 11.89 0.63
N LEU A 4 7.49 10.65 0.42
CA LEU A 4 6.07 10.38 0.17
C LEU A 4 5.25 10.66 1.43
N ALA A 5 5.71 10.16 2.58
CA ALA A 5 5.05 10.37 3.86
C ALA A 5 4.91 11.86 4.19
N SER A 6 5.96 12.64 3.99
CA SER A 6 5.94 14.10 4.18
C SER A 6 5.00 14.79 3.19
N LYS A 7 5.02 14.40 1.90
CA LYS A 7 4.18 15.03 0.86
C LYS A 7 2.68 14.84 1.10
N PHE A 8 2.28 13.68 1.62
CA PHE A 8 0.88 13.33 1.84
C PHE A 8 0.46 13.36 3.32
N GLU A 9 1.33 13.89 4.19
CA GLU A 9 1.11 13.99 5.64
C GLU A 9 0.70 12.64 6.27
N LEU A 10 1.37 11.56 5.85
CA LEU A 10 1.09 10.21 6.31
C LEU A 10 1.58 10.02 7.74
N SER A 11 0.75 9.38 8.56
CA SER A 11 1.17 8.84 9.84
C SER A 11 2.19 7.71 9.65
N GLU A 12 2.90 7.37 10.72
CA GLU A 12 3.83 6.23 10.74
C GLU A 12 3.15 4.94 10.27
N LYS A 13 1.91 4.69 10.71
CA LYS A 13 1.18 3.47 10.35
C LYS A 13 0.73 3.45 8.90
N GLU A 14 0.33 4.59 8.35
CA GLU A 14 0.04 4.71 6.90
C GLU A 14 1.31 4.51 6.07
N THR A 15 2.44 5.03 6.55
CA THR A 15 3.75 4.82 5.92
C THR A 15 4.14 3.34 5.94
N CYS A 16 3.90 2.62 7.04
CA CYS A 16 4.12 1.18 7.10
C CYS A 16 3.24 0.40 6.11
N VAL A 17 1.96 0.77 6.00
CA VAL A 17 1.05 0.13 5.02
C VAL A 17 1.51 0.41 3.59
N MET A 18 1.92 1.64 3.27
CA MET A 18 2.52 1.95 1.96
C MET A 18 3.78 1.13 1.70
N PHE A 19 4.63 0.95 2.71
CA PHE A 19 5.84 0.11 2.59
C PHE A 19 5.49 -1.35 2.29
N ALA A 20 4.53 -1.93 3.02
CA ALA A 20 4.06 -3.28 2.74
C ALA A 20 3.48 -3.39 1.32
N MET A 21 2.64 -2.44 0.90
CA MET A 21 2.08 -2.39 -0.46
C MET A 21 3.17 -2.34 -1.54
N THR A 22 4.22 -1.55 -1.33
CA THR A 22 5.39 -1.51 -2.23
C THR A 22 6.11 -2.85 -2.30
N GLN A 23 6.24 -3.57 -1.19
CA GLN A 23 6.82 -4.91 -1.22
C GLN A 23 5.95 -5.90 -2.01
N TYR A 24 4.63 -5.82 -1.88
CA TYR A 24 3.70 -6.64 -2.67
C TYR A 24 3.72 -6.28 -4.16
N GLU A 25 3.90 -5.01 -4.51
CA GLU A 25 4.08 -4.59 -5.92
C GLU A 25 5.36 -5.19 -6.51
N LEU A 26 6.48 -5.08 -5.80
CA LEU A 26 7.79 -5.48 -6.31
C LEU A 26 8.03 -6.99 -6.28
N PHE A 27 7.49 -7.68 -5.27
CA PHE A 27 7.83 -9.08 -4.99
C PHE A 27 6.60 -9.99 -4.89
N GLY A 28 5.40 -9.44 -4.82
CA GLY A 28 4.17 -10.21 -4.76
C GLY A 28 3.80 -10.78 -6.13
N MET A 29 3.21 -11.98 -6.12
CA MET A 29 2.81 -12.67 -7.35
C MET A 29 1.80 -11.87 -8.21
N PHE A 30 1.01 -11.00 -7.58
CA PHE A 30 -0.09 -10.27 -8.24
C PHE A 30 -0.05 -8.75 -8.06
N GLY A 31 1.02 -8.18 -7.47
CA GLY A 31 1.09 -6.74 -7.18
C GLY A 31 0.01 -6.22 -6.22
N ALA A 32 -0.62 -7.11 -5.45
CA ALA A 32 -1.78 -6.79 -4.65
C ALA A 32 -1.79 -7.57 -3.34
N ALA A 33 -2.41 -6.97 -2.33
CA ALA A 33 -2.53 -7.53 -0.98
C ALA A 33 -3.97 -7.38 -0.49
N ASP A 34 -4.47 -8.37 0.26
CA ASP A 34 -5.69 -8.21 1.05
C ASP A 34 -5.38 -7.65 2.46
N LEU A 35 -6.42 -7.48 3.29
CA LEU A 35 -6.23 -6.97 4.65
C LEU A 35 -5.50 -7.94 5.57
N ASP A 36 -5.62 -9.25 5.32
CA ASP A 36 -4.95 -10.27 6.13
C ASP A 36 -3.46 -10.27 5.80
N ASP A 37 -3.10 -10.19 4.53
CA ASP A 37 -1.74 -9.96 4.02
C ASP A 37 -1.10 -8.74 4.69
N LEU A 38 -1.77 -7.57 4.63
CA LEU A 38 -1.28 -6.33 5.24
C LEU A 38 -1.17 -6.40 6.76
N SER A 39 -2.05 -7.17 7.42
CA SER A 39 -1.99 -7.38 8.87
C SER A 39 -0.82 -8.26 9.31
N ARG A 40 -0.30 -9.11 8.41
CA ARG A 40 0.85 -10.00 8.67
C ARG A 40 2.18 -9.34 8.35
N GLY A 41 2.21 -8.54 7.28
CA GLY A 41 3.42 -7.87 6.80
C GLY A 41 3.82 -6.64 7.62
N VAL A 42 2.86 -6.04 8.34
CA VAL A 42 3.12 -4.96 9.29
C VAL A 42 2.90 -5.49 10.69
N GLU A 43 3.78 -5.19 11.66
CA GLU A 43 3.55 -5.43 13.10
C GLU A 43 2.41 -4.54 13.67
N LEU A 44 1.36 -4.33 12.88
CA LEU A 44 0.11 -3.71 13.25
C LEU A 44 -0.80 -4.81 13.75
N GLY A 45 -1.06 -4.84 15.05
CA GLY A 45 -2.02 -5.77 15.65
C GLY A 45 -3.34 -5.86 14.86
N LYS A 46 -3.96 -7.05 14.89
CA LYS A 46 -5.08 -7.56 14.06
C LYS A 46 -6.30 -6.64 13.78
N GLN A 47 -6.39 -5.44 14.34
CA GLN A 47 -7.55 -4.55 14.19
C GLN A 47 -7.34 -3.27 13.37
N MET A 48 -6.16 -2.98 12.82
CA MET A 48 -5.89 -1.64 12.27
C MET A 48 -5.50 -1.48 10.78
N PRO A 49 -5.48 -2.48 9.87
CA PRO A 49 -5.20 -2.18 8.45
C PRO A 49 -6.32 -1.38 7.75
N ARG A 50 -7.59 -1.65 8.07
CA ARG A 50 -8.75 -1.06 7.35
C ARG A 50 -8.76 0.47 7.38
N LYS A 51 -8.56 1.07 8.56
CA LYS A 51 -8.58 2.54 8.72
C LYS A 51 -7.53 3.20 7.83
N TYR A 52 -6.30 2.68 7.85
CA TYR A 52 -5.19 3.25 7.10
C TYR A 52 -5.33 3.00 5.60
N VAL A 53 -5.72 1.80 5.19
CA VAL A 53 -5.99 1.50 3.78
C VAL A 53 -7.11 2.39 3.23
N SER A 54 -8.20 2.62 3.97
CA SER A 54 -9.27 3.53 3.51
C SER A 54 -8.80 4.99 3.40
N ARG A 55 -7.92 5.45 4.30
CA ARG A 55 -7.35 6.81 4.18
C ARG A 55 -6.43 6.92 2.97
N LEU A 56 -5.60 5.91 2.72
CA LEU A 56 -4.70 5.85 1.56
C LEU A 56 -5.48 5.73 0.24
N GLU A 57 -6.59 5.00 0.22
CA GLU A 57 -7.55 4.97 -0.90
C GLU A 57 -8.12 6.36 -1.16
N ALA A 58 -8.57 7.08 -0.12
CA ALA A 58 -9.06 8.45 -0.25
C ALA A 58 -7.99 9.44 -0.75
N LEU A 59 -6.70 9.15 -0.54
CA LEU A 59 -5.57 9.92 -1.04
C LEU A 59 -5.10 9.47 -2.44
N SER A 60 -5.78 8.49 -3.06
CA SER A 60 -5.38 7.89 -4.33
C SER A 60 -3.96 7.29 -4.31
N LEU A 61 -3.49 6.85 -3.13
CA LEU A 61 -2.20 6.18 -2.96
C LEU A 61 -2.32 4.66 -3.07
N VAL A 62 -3.53 4.14 -2.89
CA VAL A 62 -3.88 2.72 -3.01
C VAL A 62 -5.20 2.62 -3.78
N ALA A 63 -5.31 1.63 -4.67
CA ALA A 63 -6.54 1.34 -5.40
C ALA A 63 -7.20 0.06 -4.89
N LYS A 64 -8.52 0.08 -4.77
CA LYS A 64 -9.32 -1.09 -4.45
C LYS A 64 -9.52 -1.98 -5.68
N MET A 65 -9.23 -3.26 -5.54
CA MET A 65 -9.49 -4.26 -6.57
C MET A 65 -10.75 -5.06 -6.22
N PRO A 66 -11.77 -5.12 -7.09
CA PRO A 66 -13.01 -5.85 -6.85
C PRO A 66 -12.82 -7.38 -7.00
N ARG A 67 -11.99 -7.97 -6.13
CA ARG A 67 -11.73 -9.41 -6.02
C ARG A 67 -12.23 -9.94 -4.67
N ARG A 68 -12.26 -11.28 -4.53
CA ARG A 68 -12.57 -11.97 -3.27
C ARG A 68 -11.39 -12.88 -2.87
N PRO A 69 -10.76 -12.67 -1.70
CA PRO A 69 -10.99 -11.58 -0.76
C PRO A 69 -10.70 -10.21 -1.38
N LEU A 70 -11.22 -9.14 -0.76
CA LEU A 70 -11.02 -7.78 -1.24
C LEU A 70 -9.54 -7.43 -1.21
N GLN A 71 -9.00 -7.02 -2.36
CA GLN A 71 -7.59 -6.72 -2.55
C GLN A 71 -7.36 -5.24 -2.81
N PHE A 72 -6.11 -4.83 -2.62
CA PHE A 72 -5.62 -3.48 -2.84
C PHE A 72 -4.33 -3.56 -3.66
N SER A 73 -4.08 -2.56 -4.51
CA SER A 73 -2.86 -2.44 -5.33
C SER A 73 -2.34 -1.00 -5.32
N LEU A 74 -1.11 -0.78 -5.78
CA LEU A 74 -0.62 0.57 -6.02
C LEU A 74 -1.14 1.07 -7.39
N PRO A 75 -1.63 2.31 -7.49
CA PRO A 75 -1.91 2.94 -8.77
C PRO A 75 -0.62 3.24 -9.54
N ASN A 76 -0.64 3.14 -10.86
CA ASN A 76 0.53 3.38 -11.74
C ASN A 76 1.20 4.76 -11.49
N ASP A 77 0.42 5.78 -11.15
CA ASP A 77 0.95 7.13 -10.90
C ASP A 77 1.80 7.20 -9.62
N VAL A 78 1.54 6.30 -8.66
CA VAL A 78 2.26 6.21 -7.38
C VAL A 78 3.64 5.60 -7.56
N GLU A 79 3.82 4.73 -8.55
CA GLU A 79 5.11 4.14 -8.88
C GLU A 79 6.17 5.19 -9.22
N GLY A 80 5.75 6.30 -9.85
CA GLY A 80 6.63 7.43 -10.14
C GLY A 80 7.13 8.13 -8.87
N PHE A 81 6.29 8.25 -7.84
CA PHE A 81 6.70 8.83 -6.55
C PHE A 81 7.58 7.88 -5.74
N LEU A 82 7.41 6.57 -5.93
CA LEU A 82 8.19 5.54 -5.25
C LEU A 82 9.51 5.22 -5.97
N GLY A 83 9.76 5.80 -7.15
CA GLY A 83 10.94 5.49 -7.96
C GLY A 83 10.92 4.06 -8.52
N MET A 84 9.74 3.47 -8.69
CA MET A 84 9.58 2.06 -9.09
C MET A 84 9.45 1.87 -10.60
N ARG A 85 9.34 2.94 -11.39
CA ARG A 85 9.21 2.86 -12.86
C ARG A 85 10.37 2.14 -13.55
N ASP A 86 11.56 2.13 -12.95
CA ASP A 86 12.73 1.46 -13.50
C ASP A 86 12.77 -0.05 -13.16
N PHE A 87 11.90 -0.50 -12.25
CA PHE A 87 11.80 -1.89 -11.78
C PHE A 87 10.52 -2.60 -12.25
N ALA A 88 9.51 -1.84 -12.70
CA ALA A 88 8.29 -2.37 -13.29
C ALA A 88 8.63 -3.06 -14.63
N ARG A 89 8.24 -4.33 -14.76
CA ARG A 89 8.46 -5.15 -15.97
C ARG A 89 7.47 -4.82 -17.08
#